data_AF-A0A8H6HWV7-F1
#
_entry.id   AF-A0A8H6HWV7-F1
#
_cell.length_a   1.000
_cell.length_b   1.000
_cell.length_c   1.000
_cell.angle_alpha   90.00
_cell.angle_beta   90.00
_cell.angle_gamma   90.00
#
_symmetry.space_group_name_H-M   'P 1'
#
loop_
_entity.id
_entity.type
_entity.pdbx_description
1 polymer ?
#
loop_
_entity_poly.entity_id
_entity_poly.type
_entity_poly.pdbx_seq_one_letter_code
_entity_poly.pdbx_strand_id
1 'polypeptide(L)'
;MSTINADDTDSHYVYSSGWTVQNAPQEYGGGTHCTSTDGASVKLNFRGKYIVIYATIPTATSPADTTRIDFDIDNGARAGTLSQRAFPAPIWGHPIYESSGLPETDHTLTLTFVNHPDTTPFCFDRVEISADIGSSYVPVLLDPTPALSPRELESVQIEKREVFPDLAPPVQTIEVKEFKPASLPPTYTAQDVQAAALAGGAVGGFAAACLMLLFIWIFKKSRKTSGDLKI
;
A
#
# COMPACT_ATOMS: atom_id res chain seq x y z
N MET A 1 26.05 0.76 -11.58
CA MET A 1 25.03 0.64 -10.52
C MET A 1 25.05 -0.79 -10.02
N SER A 2 24.83 -0.97 -8.73
CA SER A 2 24.60 -2.27 -8.11
C SER A 2 23.15 -2.35 -7.66
N THR A 3 22.56 -3.53 -7.77
CA THR A 3 21.22 -3.83 -7.28
C THR A 3 21.34 -4.68 -6.03
N ILE A 4 20.74 -4.21 -4.94
CA ILE A 4 20.71 -4.87 -3.63
C ILE A 4 19.27 -5.34 -3.41
N ASN A 5 19.10 -6.61 -3.04
CA ASN A 5 17.80 -7.14 -2.63
C ASN A 5 17.83 -7.30 -1.10
N ALA A 6 16.90 -6.67 -0.40
CA ALA A 6 16.72 -6.83 1.03
C ALA A 6 15.40 -7.56 1.28
N ASP A 7 15.51 -8.77 1.82
CA ASP A 7 14.41 -9.64 2.22
C ASP A 7 13.67 -9.06 3.43
N ASP A 8 12.37 -9.26 3.57
CA ASP A 8 11.57 -8.77 4.70
C ASP A 8 12.07 -9.24 6.08
N THR A 9 12.87 -10.31 6.14
CA THR A 9 13.54 -10.76 7.37
C THR A 9 14.90 -10.12 7.63
N ASP A 10 15.37 -9.24 6.74
CA ASP A 10 16.64 -8.53 6.89
C ASP A 10 16.64 -7.71 8.19
N SER A 11 17.72 -7.82 8.96
CA SER A 11 17.88 -7.16 10.26
C SER A 11 17.80 -5.63 10.22
N HIS A 12 17.88 -5.03 9.03
CA HIS A 12 17.74 -3.58 8.84
C HIS A 12 16.28 -3.11 8.86
N TYR A 13 15.32 -4.03 8.78
CA TYR A 13 13.91 -3.69 8.98
C TYR A 13 13.58 -3.51 10.46
N VAL A 14 12.83 -2.46 10.76
CA VAL A 14 12.24 -2.22 12.08
C VAL A 14 10.73 -2.25 11.96
N TYR A 15 10.13 -3.34 12.42
CA TYR A 15 8.69 -3.54 12.46
C TYR A 15 8.08 -2.97 13.75
N SER A 16 6.91 -2.35 13.64
CA SER A 16 6.07 -2.05 14.81
C SER A 16 5.28 -3.29 15.24
N SER A 17 4.44 -3.17 16.27
CA SER A 17 3.55 -4.26 16.68
C SER A 17 2.49 -4.56 15.63
N GLY A 18 2.09 -5.84 15.50
CA GLY A 18 0.96 -6.25 14.64
C GLY A 18 1.36 -7.00 13.37
N TRP A 19 2.65 -7.21 13.15
CA TRP A 19 3.17 -8.04 12.07
C TRP A 19 3.37 -9.49 12.51
N THR A 20 3.13 -10.41 11.58
CA THR A 20 3.34 -11.85 11.76
C THR A 20 4.04 -12.42 10.54
N VAL A 21 5.03 -13.27 10.76
CA VAL A 21 5.71 -13.99 9.67
C VAL A 21 4.84 -15.16 9.20
N GLN A 22 4.69 -15.28 7.88
CA GLN A 22 4.07 -16.42 7.23
C GLN A 22 5.11 -17.14 6.37
N ASN A 23 5.10 -18.48 6.40
CA ASN A 23 5.91 -19.28 5.50
C ASN A 23 5.27 -19.26 4.10
N ALA A 24 6.01 -18.77 3.11
CA ALA A 24 5.55 -18.67 1.73
C ALA A 24 6.73 -18.98 0.80
N PRO A 25 6.93 -20.26 0.41
CA PRO A 25 8.07 -20.67 -0.42
C PRO A 25 8.16 -19.99 -1.79
N GLN A 26 7.09 -19.33 -2.23
CA GLN A 26 7.00 -18.55 -3.47
C GLN A 26 7.57 -17.13 -3.33
N GLU A 27 7.63 -16.61 -2.11
CA GLU A 27 8.17 -15.29 -1.78
C GLU A 27 9.70 -15.36 -1.70
N TYR A 28 10.34 -14.19 -1.72
CA TYR A 28 11.77 -14.10 -1.52
C TYR A 28 12.11 -14.58 -0.09
N GLY A 29 13.27 -15.23 0.06
CA GLY A 29 13.66 -15.83 1.35
C GLY A 29 12.78 -17.00 1.86
N GLY A 30 11.64 -17.28 1.21
CA GLY A 30 10.67 -18.31 1.61
C GLY A 30 9.68 -17.88 2.71
N GLY A 31 9.59 -16.59 3.00
CA GLY A 31 8.70 -16.03 4.02
C GLY A 31 8.12 -14.67 3.62
N THR A 32 7.13 -14.19 4.37
CA THR A 32 6.62 -12.82 4.24
C THR A 32 6.08 -12.31 5.58
N HIS A 33 6.29 -11.04 5.89
CA HIS A 33 5.70 -10.36 7.04
C HIS A 33 4.34 -9.80 6.65
N CYS A 34 3.30 -10.31 7.30
CA CYS A 34 1.93 -9.87 7.06
C CYS A 34 1.35 -9.10 8.24
N THR A 35 0.46 -8.16 7.96
CA THR A 35 -0.32 -7.42 8.96
C THR A 35 -1.76 -7.19 8.49
N SER A 36 -2.67 -7.17 9.45
CA SER A 36 -4.04 -6.65 9.31
C SER A 36 -4.33 -5.56 10.37
N THR A 37 -3.29 -5.12 11.07
CA THR A 37 -3.38 -4.17 12.18
C THR A 37 -3.23 -2.76 11.62
N ASP A 38 -4.29 -1.96 11.70
CA ASP A 38 -4.27 -0.55 11.27
C ASP A 38 -3.12 0.22 11.92
N GLY A 39 -2.37 0.98 11.11
CA GLY A 39 -1.20 1.72 11.58
C GLY A 39 0.06 0.88 11.84
N ALA A 40 0.02 -0.43 11.65
CA ALA A 40 1.24 -1.25 11.67
C ALA A 40 2.19 -0.79 10.57
N SER A 41 3.46 -0.65 10.92
CA SER A 41 4.47 -0.03 10.06
C SER A 41 5.74 -0.84 10.04
N VAL A 42 6.48 -0.76 8.94
CA VAL A 42 7.86 -1.23 8.84
C VAL A 42 8.73 -0.10 8.32
N LYS A 43 9.91 0.07 8.90
CA LYS A 43 10.90 1.04 8.47
C LYS A 43 12.15 0.36 7.95
N LEU A 44 12.76 0.94 6.92
CA LEU A 44 14.04 0.53 6.38
C LEU A 44 14.94 1.74 6.16
N ASN A 45 16.14 1.69 6.71
CA ASN A 45 17.20 2.62 6.34
C ASN A 45 17.99 2.02 5.17
N PHE A 46 18.18 2.79 4.11
CA PHE A 46 18.94 2.35 2.94
C PHE A 46 19.75 3.48 2.35
N ARG A 47 20.77 3.15 1.55
CA ARG A 47 21.52 4.12 0.75
C ARG A 47 21.37 3.78 -0.72
N GLY A 48 20.94 4.72 -1.55
CA GLY A 48 20.77 4.47 -2.99
C GLY A 48 19.94 5.53 -3.69
N LYS A 49 19.77 5.37 -5.00
CA LYS A 49 19.08 6.30 -5.91
C LYS A 49 17.68 5.87 -6.30
N TYR A 50 17.29 4.65 -5.97
CA TYR A 50 16.01 4.10 -6.43
C TYR A 50 15.64 2.90 -5.58
N ILE A 51 14.35 2.76 -5.30
CA ILE A 51 13.80 1.63 -4.54
C ILE A 51 12.51 1.12 -5.18
N VAL A 52 12.38 -0.20 -5.28
CA VAL A 52 11.16 -0.92 -5.65
C VAL A 52 10.71 -1.75 -4.47
N ILE A 53 9.42 -1.73 -4.18
CA ILE A 53 8.83 -2.50 -3.08
C ILE A 53 8.02 -3.64 -3.69
N TYR A 54 8.30 -4.85 -3.22
CA TYR A 54 7.60 -6.07 -3.60
C TYR A 54 6.77 -6.59 -2.42
N ALA A 55 5.58 -7.08 -2.75
CA ALA A 55 4.62 -7.58 -1.78
C ALA A 55 3.76 -8.67 -2.41
N THR A 56 3.09 -9.44 -1.54
CA THR A 56 1.99 -10.30 -1.96
C THR A 56 0.70 -9.50 -2.05
N ILE A 57 0.02 -9.57 -3.19
CA ILE A 57 -1.38 -9.17 -3.28
C ILE A 57 -2.24 -10.37 -2.86
N PRO A 58 -3.02 -10.28 -1.76
CA PRO A 58 -3.74 -11.41 -1.21
C PRO A 58 -4.91 -11.85 -2.12
N THR A 59 -5.44 -13.03 -1.80
CA THR A 59 -6.69 -13.49 -2.41
C THR A 59 -7.87 -12.67 -1.92
N ALA A 60 -8.70 -12.21 -2.84
CA ALA A 60 -9.96 -11.55 -2.56
C ALA A 60 -10.98 -12.56 -2.03
N THR A 61 -11.59 -12.24 -0.90
CA THR A 61 -12.81 -12.90 -0.39
C THR A 61 -14.08 -12.21 -0.90
N SER A 62 -13.98 -10.93 -1.25
CA SER A 62 -15.02 -10.11 -1.86
C SER A 62 -14.46 -9.29 -3.02
N PRO A 63 -15.25 -8.99 -4.07
CA PRO A 63 -14.82 -8.09 -5.14
C PRO A 63 -14.42 -6.69 -4.67
N ALA A 64 -14.86 -6.25 -3.50
CA ALA A 64 -14.52 -4.95 -2.92
C ALA A 64 -13.15 -4.94 -2.22
N ASP A 65 -12.56 -6.10 -1.98
CA ASP A 65 -11.35 -6.24 -1.18
C ASP A 65 -10.17 -5.46 -1.79
N THR A 66 -9.56 -4.60 -0.98
CA THR A 66 -8.43 -3.73 -1.39
C THR A 66 -7.34 -3.73 -0.34
N THR A 67 -6.08 -3.88 -0.74
CA THR A 67 -4.93 -3.64 0.13
C THR A 67 -4.53 -2.18 0.02
N ARG A 68 -4.36 -1.50 1.16
CA ARG A 68 -4.00 -0.08 1.22
C ARG A 68 -2.76 0.15 2.06
N ILE A 69 -1.76 0.76 1.46
CA ILE A 69 -0.45 1.03 2.07
C ILE A 69 -0.07 2.46 1.79
N ASP A 70 0.29 3.19 2.83
CA ASP A 70 0.98 4.47 2.68
C ASP A 70 2.49 4.23 2.63
N PHE A 71 3.13 4.92 1.69
CA PHE A 71 4.58 4.94 1.54
C PHE A 71 5.10 6.32 1.88
N ASP A 72 6.20 6.34 2.60
CA ASP A 72 6.94 7.56 2.89
C ASP A 72 8.43 7.34 2.75
N ILE A 73 9.12 8.31 2.15
CA ILE A 73 10.59 8.34 2.05
C ILE A 73 11.06 9.63 2.71
N ASP A 74 12.00 9.50 3.65
CA ASP A 74 12.68 10.59 4.38
C ASP A 74 11.77 11.48 5.24
N ASN A 75 10.67 10.93 5.79
CA ASN A 75 9.68 11.68 6.58
C ASN A 75 9.07 12.86 5.78
N GLY A 76 8.91 12.68 4.47
CA GLY A 76 8.31 13.65 3.57
C GLY A 76 6.78 13.74 3.68
N ALA A 77 6.15 14.48 2.76
CA ALA A 77 4.71 14.33 2.54
C ALA A 77 4.51 13.00 1.80
N ARG A 78 3.66 12.10 2.34
CA ARG A 78 3.28 10.77 1.80
C ARG A 78 3.71 10.58 0.34
N ALA A 79 4.79 9.84 0.13
CA ALA A 79 5.35 9.55 -1.20
C ALA A 79 4.32 8.85 -2.12
N GLY A 80 3.34 8.16 -1.53
CA GLY A 80 2.15 7.69 -2.22
C GLY A 80 1.23 6.89 -1.30
N THR A 81 0.08 6.50 -1.82
CA THR A 81 -0.80 5.49 -1.23
C THR A 81 -1.12 4.46 -2.30
N LEU A 82 -0.80 3.19 -2.04
CA LEU A 82 -1.32 2.08 -2.83
C LEU A 82 -2.77 1.86 -2.43
N SER A 83 -3.62 1.65 -3.42
CA SER A 83 -4.96 1.10 -3.22
C SER A 83 -5.18 0.02 -4.27
N GLN A 84 -4.70 -1.18 -4.00
CA GLN A 84 -4.71 -2.29 -4.95
C GLN A 84 -5.89 -3.22 -4.65
N ARG A 85 -6.70 -3.53 -5.67
CA ARG A 85 -7.74 -4.55 -5.52
C ARG A 85 -7.09 -5.92 -5.40
N ALA A 86 -7.58 -6.72 -4.46
CA ALA A 86 -7.21 -8.12 -4.32
C ALA A 86 -7.66 -8.94 -5.54
N PHE A 87 -6.95 -10.03 -5.83
CA PHE A 87 -7.22 -10.89 -6.99
C PHE A 87 -7.86 -12.23 -6.57
N PRO A 88 -8.50 -12.99 -7.46
CA PRO A 88 -9.07 -14.31 -7.13
C PRO A 88 -8.04 -15.36 -6.69
N ALA A 89 -6.75 -15.08 -6.88
CA ALA A 89 -5.62 -15.88 -6.42
C ALA A 89 -4.51 -14.91 -5.98
N PRO A 90 -3.61 -15.31 -5.06
CA PRO A 90 -2.55 -14.44 -4.60
C PRO A 90 -1.54 -14.17 -5.73
N ILE A 91 -1.02 -12.94 -5.78
CA ILE A 91 0.09 -12.57 -6.67
C ILE A 91 1.32 -12.33 -5.81
N TRP A 92 2.27 -13.24 -5.93
CA TRP A 92 3.54 -13.25 -5.21
C TRP A 92 4.55 -12.30 -5.85
N GLY A 93 5.42 -11.68 -5.05
CA GLY A 93 6.48 -10.79 -5.53
C GLY A 93 6.00 -9.68 -6.48
N HIS A 94 4.84 -9.08 -6.20
CA HIS A 94 4.25 -8.03 -7.05
C HIS A 94 4.88 -6.68 -6.72
N PRO A 95 5.42 -5.92 -7.70
CA PRO A 95 5.88 -4.57 -7.46
C PRO A 95 4.69 -3.66 -7.15
N ILE A 96 4.67 -3.08 -5.95
CA ILE A 96 3.57 -2.24 -5.48
C ILE A 96 3.92 -0.75 -5.44
N TYR A 97 5.20 -0.43 -5.51
CA TYR A 97 5.68 0.94 -5.54
C TYR A 97 7.08 0.99 -6.14
N GLU A 98 7.34 2.05 -6.89
CA GLU A 98 8.64 2.41 -7.43
C GLU A 98 8.89 3.87 -7.10
N SER A 99 10.05 4.18 -6.52
CA SER A 99 10.40 5.58 -6.26
C SER A 99 10.72 6.31 -7.57
N SER A 100 10.57 7.63 -7.57
CA SER A 100 11.32 8.43 -8.54
C SER A 100 12.83 8.31 -8.27
N GLY A 101 13.66 8.81 -9.18
CA GLY A 101 15.09 8.94 -8.90
C GLY A 101 15.35 9.76 -7.63
N LEU A 102 16.13 9.19 -6.72
CA LEU A 102 16.56 9.77 -5.45
C LEU A 102 18.04 10.19 -5.54
N PRO A 103 18.51 11.15 -4.73
CA PRO A 103 19.94 11.40 -4.55
C PRO A 103 20.69 10.16 -4.04
N GLU A 104 22.00 10.01 -4.29
CA GLU A 104 22.81 8.94 -3.66
C GLU A 104 23.15 9.29 -2.22
N THR A 105 22.14 9.21 -1.35
CA THR A 105 22.27 9.51 0.07
C THR A 105 21.63 8.40 0.90
N ASP A 106 21.73 8.54 2.22
CA ASP A 106 21.01 7.66 3.13
C ASP A 106 19.54 8.14 3.18
N HIS A 107 18.63 7.18 3.14
CA HIS A 107 17.20 7.35 3.06
C HIS A 107 16.49 6.48 4.09
N THR A 108 15.27 6.87 4.47
CA THR A 108 14.39 6.08 5.31
C THR A 108 13.09 5.81 4.59
N LEU A 109 12.83 4.55 4.23
CA LEU A 109 11.53 4.08 3.79
C LEU A 109 10.66 3.77 5.02
N THR A 110 9.42 4.25 5.02
CA THR A 110 8.38 3.83 5.96
C THR A 110 7.16 3.32 5.18
N LEU A 111 6.74 2.09 5.48
CA LEU A 111 5.47 1.53 5.03
C LEU A 111 4.49 1.56 6.18
N THR A 112 3.25 2.02 5.94
CA THR A 112 2.19 1.99 6.95
C THR A 112 0.95 1.33 6.37
N PHE A 113 0.47 0.29 7.04
CA PHE A 113 -0.79 -0.35 6.71
C PHE A 113 -1.96 0.56 7.11
N VAL A 114 -2.86 0.82 6.17
CA VAL A 114 -4.04 1.65 6.39
C VAL A 114 -5.28 0.80 6.22
N ASN A 115 -5.98 0.57 7.32
CA ASN A 115 -7.18 -0.24 7.32
C ASN A 115 -8.38 0.56 6.76
N HIS A 116 -9.19 -0.11 5.96
CA HIS A 116 -10.46 0.36 5.40
C HIS A 116 -11.48 -0.78 5.58
N PRO A 117 -12.79 -0.52 5.61
CA PRO A 117 -13.82 -1.57 5.73
C PRO A 117 -13.68 -2.76 4.77
N ASP A 118 -13.06 -2.54 3.61
CA ASP A 118 -12.83 -3.55 2.58
C ASP A 118 -11.35 -4.00 2.53
N THR A 119 -10.59 -3.83 3.61
CA THR A 119 -9.15 -4.08 3.58
C THR A 119 -8.79 -5.53 3.85
N THR A 120 -8.03 -6.11 2.93
CA THR A 120 -7.38 -7.41 3.13
C THR A 120 -6.01 -7.23 3.77
N PRO A 121 -5.50 -8.26 4.48
CA PRO A 121 -4.16 -8.22 5.05
C PRO A 121 -3.11 -7.85 4.00
N PHE A 122 -2.12 -7.09 4.43
CA PHE A 122 -0.94 -6.79 3.62
C PHE A 122 0.19 -7.73 3.99
N CYS A 123 0.96 -8.18 2.99
CA CYS A 123 2.12 -9.05 3.18
C CYS A 123 3.30 -8.47 2.40
N PHE A 124 4.33 -8.05 3.13
CA PHE A 124 5.56 -7.44 2.62
C PHE A 124 6.65 -8.51 2.43
N ASP A 125 7.35 -8.46 1.30
CA ASP A 125 8.29 -9.50 0.86
C ASP A 125 9.73 -9.00 0.81
N ARG A 126 9.98 -7.96 0.01
CA ARG A 126 11.33 -7.43 -0.16
C ARG A 126 11.33 -6.05 -0.76
N VAL A 127 12.51 -5.43 -0.74
CA VAL A 127 12.82 -4.31 -1.63
C VAL A 127 14.00 -4.60 -2.54
N GLU A 128 13.98 -3.96 -3.69
CA GLU A 128 15.14 -3.82 -4.57
C GLU A 128 15.65 -2.39 -4.50
N ILE A 129 16.94 -2.20 -4.24
CA ILE A 129 17.59 -0.90 -4.12
C ILE A 129 18.68 -0.79 -5.19
N SER A 130 18.66 0.30 -5.96
CA SER A 130 19.74 0.64 -6.88
C SER A 130 20.67 1.67 -6.24
N ALA A 131 21.97 1.38 -6.21
CA ALA A 131 22.99 2.24 -5.63
C ALA A 131 24.25 2.32 -6.51
N ASP A 132 25.13 3.27 -6.23
CA ASP A 132 26.44 3.35 -6.88
C ASP A 132 27.35 2.17 -6.46
N ILE A 133 28.27 1.79 -7.35
CA ILE A 133 29.16 0.65 -7.11
C ILE A 133 30.05 0.98 -5.91
N GLY A 134 30.03 0.12 -4.88
CA GLY A 134 30.76 0.33 -3.63
C GLY A 134 29.97 1.05 -2.54
N SER A 135 28.72 1.45 -2.81
CA SER A 135 27.77 1.87 -1.78
C SER A 135 27.46 0.66 -0.90
N SER A 136 27.94 0.67 0.34
CA SER A 136 27.68 -0.40 1.30
C SER A 136 26.29 -0.21 1.90
N TYR A 137 25.50 -1.28 1.92
CA TYR A 137 24.31 -1.40 2.74
C TYR A 137 24.74 -1.44 4.21
N VAL A 138 24.86 -0.27 4.83
CA VAL A 138 25.24 -0.15 6.24
C VAL A 138 23.99 0.25 7.00
N PRO A 139 23.61 -0.46 8.08
CA PRO A 139 22.63 0.08 9.00
C PRO A 139 23.14 1.43 9.49
N VAL A 140 22.36 2.48 9.24
CA VAL A 140 22.32 3.56 10.22
C VAL A 140 21.67 2.91 11.44
N LEU A 141 22.50 2.44 12.38
CA LEU A 141 22.06 2.17 13.73
C LEU A 141 21.29 3.42 14.13
N LEU A 142 19.99 3.29 14.40
CA LEU A 142 19.24 4.36 15.03
C LEU A 142 20.06 4.72 16.24
N ASP A 143 20.72 5.88 16.21
CA ASP A 143 21.45 6.38 17.37
C ASP A 143 20.42 6.29 18.49
N PRO A 144 20.68 5.48 19.55
CA PRO A 144 19.71 5.35 20.62
C PRO A 144 19.46 6.77 21.06
N THR A 145 18.21 7.22 20.90
CA THR A 145 17.77 8.57 21.27
C THR A 145 18.56 8.95 22.51
N PRO A 146 19.41 10.00 22.48
CA PRO A 146 20.29 10.28 23.60
C PRO A 146 19.40 10.32 24.82
N ALA A 147 19.53 9.32 25.69
CA ALA A 147 18.70 9.19 26.85
C ALA A 147 18.90 10.51 27.58
N LEU A 148 17.83 11.33 27.64
CA LEU A 148 17.88 12.63 28.29
C LEU A 148 18.53 12.39 29.65
N SER A 149 19.76 12.86 29.79
CA SER A 149 20.50 12.70 31.03
C SER A 149 19.67 13.39 32.10
N PRO A 150 19.35 12.74 33.24
CA PRO A 150 18.53 13.35 34.29
C PRO A 150 19.08 14.65 34.90
N ARG A 151 20.21 15.17 34.41
CA ARG A 151 20.89 16.37 34.91
C ARG A 151 20.50 17.69 34.23
N GLU A 152 19.66 17.67 33.19
CA GLU A 152 19.24 18.91 32.49
C GLU A 152 17.78 19.29 32.81
N LEU A 153 17.41 19.19 34.09
CA LEU A 153 16.14 19.71 34.64
C LEU A 153 16.36 20.85 35.65
N GLU A 154 17.61 21.27 35.90
CA GLU A 154 17.97 22.30 36.88
C GLU A 154 18.67 23.52 36.23
N SER A 155 18.10 24.12 35.19
CA SER A 155 18.41 25.52 34.86
C SER A 155 17.38 26.18 33.95
N VAL A 156 16.09 26.07 34.28
CA VAL A 156 15.13 27.08 33.79
C VAL A 156 15.24 28.27 34.72
N GLN A 157 16.18 29.18 34.42
CA GLN A 157 16.18 30.51 35.01
C GLN A 157 14.91 31.21 34.53
N ILE A 158 13.98 31.44 35.46
CA ILE A 158 12.79 32.25 35.24
C ILE A 158 13.27 33.69 35.04
N GLU A 159 13.51 34.06 33.79
CA GLU A 159 13.78 35.45 33.44
C GLU A 159 12.48 36.24 33.65
N LYS A 160 12.55 37.13 34.65
CA LYS A 160 11.48 38.03 35.07
C LYS A 160 11.10 38.94 33.90
N ARG A 161 10.06 38.56 33.19
CA ARG A 161 9.47 39.34 32.09
C ARG A 161 9.00 40.69 32.64
N GLU A 162 9.69 41.75 32.24
CA GLU A 162 9.27 43.12 32.54
C GLU A 162 7.92 43.42 31.87
N VAL A 163 7.04 43.99 32.66
CA VAL A 163 5.69 44.42 32.29
C VAL A 163 5.82 45.69 31.45
N PHE A 164 5.60 45.59 30.15
CA PHE A 164 5.36 46.75 29.30
C PHE A 164 3.88 47.15 29.40
N PRO A 165 3.56 48.40 29.76
CA PRO A 165 2.20 48.91 29.68
C PRO A 165 1.86 49.32 28.25
N ASP A 166 0.67 48.90 27.84
CA ASP A 166 -0.28 49.63 27.01
C ASP A 166 0.14 50.08 25.60
N LEU A 167 -0.14 49.21 24.62
CA LEU A 167 -0.59 49.61 23.29
C LEU A 167 -1.72 48.67 22.86
N ALA A 168 -2.96 49.08 23.10
CA ALA A 168 -4.14 48.40 22.55
C ALA A 168 -4.10 48.41 21.00
N PRO A 169 -4.19 47.25 20.33
CA PRO A 169 -4.38 47.22 18.89
C PRO A 169 -5.82 47.61 18.51
N PRO A 170 -6.05 48.21 17.33
CA PRO A 170 -7.38 48.57 16.87
C PRO A 170 -8.22 47.31 16.66
N VAL A 171 -9.39 47.28 17.31
CA VAL A 171 -10.44 46.28 17.12
C VAL A 171 -10.90 46.36 15.66
N GLN A 172 -10.56 45.34 14.86
CA GLN A 172 -11.18 45.14 13.55
C GLN A 172 -12.45 44.30 13.75
N THR A 173 -13.60 44.92 13.53
CA THR A 173 -14.90 44.25 13.47
C THR A 173 -14.92 43.36 12.23
N ILE A 174 -14.85 42.05 12.43
CA ILE A 174 -15.02 41.08 11.34
C ILE A 174 -16.52 41.01 11.02
N GLU A 175 -16.90 41.52 9.85
CA GLU A 175 -18.23 41.34 9.27
C GLU A 175 -18.40 39.87 8.89
N VAL A 176 -19.12 39.11 9.71
CA VAL A 176 -19.42 37.70 9.44
C VAL A 176 -20.46 37.64 8.35
N LYS A 177 -20.03 37.35 7.13
CA LYS A 177 -20.92 37.09 6.00
C LYS A 177 -21.66 35.78 6.24
N GLU A 178 -22.99 35.87 6.35
CA GLU A 178 -23.89 34.75 6.61
C GLU A 178 -23.69 33.63 5.57
N PHE A 179 -23.21 32.47 6.03
CA PHE A 179 -22.94 31.33 5.17
C PHE A 179 -24.26 30.57 4.94
N LYS A 180 -24.81 30.68 3.73
CA LYS A 180 -25.97 29.89 3.31
C LYS A 180 -25.56 28.41 3.26
N PRO A 181 -26.17 27.52 4.07
CA PRO A 181 -25.78 26.12 4.10
C PRO A 181 -26.03 25.47 2.73
N ALA A 182 -25.02 24.77 2.22
CA ALA A 182 -25.15 23.95 1.03
C ALA A 182 -26.20 22.87 1.27
N SER A 183 -27.10 22.68 0.29
CA SER A 183 -28.10 21.63 0.31
C SER A 183 -27.43 20.27 0.46
N LEU A 184 -27.89 19.47 1.43
CA LEU A 184 -27.42 18.12 1.67
C LEU A 184 -27.52 17.26 0.39
N PRO A 185 -26.53 16.41 0.09
CA PRO A 185 -26.64 15.45 -1.00
C PRO A 185 -27.79 14.46 -0.73
N PRO A 186 -28.41 13.90 -1.79
CA PRO A 186 -29.47 12.92 -1.63
C PRO A 186 -28.97 11.71 -0.84
N THR A 187 -29.77 11.28 0.13
CA THR A 187 -29.54 10.04 0.87
C THR A 187 -29.83 8.87 -0.06
N TYR A 188 -28.79 8.14 -0.49
CA TYR A 188 -28.95 6.91 -1.25
C TYR A 188 -29.27 5.77 -0.29
N THR A 189 -30.46 5.19 -0.43
CA THR A 189 -30.88 3.99 0.30
C THR A 189 -30.21 2.75 -0.28
N ALA A 190 -29.78 1.82 0.57
CA ALA A 190 -29.10 0.56 0.20
C ALA A 190 -29.89 -0.36 -0.77
N GLN A 191 -31.14 -0.03 -1.09
CA GLN A 191 -31.95 -0.73 -2.08
C GLN A 191 -31.57 -0.42 -3.54
N ASP A 192 -30.89 0.70 -3.84
CA ASP A 192 -30.61 1.09 -5.23
C ASP A 192 -29.40 0.37 -5.85
N VAL A 193 -28.56 -0.28 -5.04
CA VAL A 193 -27.31 -0.93 -5.52
C VAL A 193 -27.56 -2.35 -6.06
N GLN A 194 -28.72 -2.96 -5.78
CA GLN A 194 -28.99 -4.36 -6.19
C GLN A 194 -29.58 -4.51 -7.60
N ALA A 195 -30.01 -3.42 -8.25
CA ALA A 195 -30.60 -3.51 -9.59
C ALA A 195 -29.56 -3.63 -10.72
N ALA A 196 -28.33 -3.15 -10.52
CA ALA A 196 -27.32 -3.10 -11.59
C ALA A 196 -26.51 -4.40 -11.76
N ALA A 197 -26.38 -5.23 -10.72
CA ALA A 197 -25.54 -6.44 -10.75
C ALA A 197 -26.23 -7.70 -11.31
N LEU A 198 -27.57 -7.75 -11.30
CA LEU A 198 -28.32 -8.94 -11.73
C LEU A 198 -28.63 -8.97 -13.25
N ALA A 199 -28.44 -7.86 -13.97
CA ALA A 199 -28.74 -7.79 -15.40
C ALA A 199 -27.60 -8.30 -16.32
N GLY A 200 -26.36 -8.39 -15.84
CA GLY A 200 -25.20 -8.78 -16.66
C GLY A 200 -24.93 -10.29 -16.79
N GLY A 201 -25.36 -11.09 -15.80
CA GLY A 201 -25.00 -12.51 -15.71
C GLY A 201 -25.75 -13.43 -16.69
N ALA A 202 -27.02 -13.11 -17.00
CA ALA A 202 -27.86 -13.99 -17.82
C ALA A 202 -27.47 -13.99 -19.31
N VAL A 203 -26.98 -12.86 -19.83
CA VAL A 203 -26.65 -12.72 -21.27
C VAL A 203 -25.31 -13.40 -21.59
N GLY A 204 -24.31 -13.31 -20.70
CA GLY A 204 -23.01 -13.94 -20.90
C GLY A 204 -23.06 -15.47 -20.87
N GLY A 205 -23.84 -16.05 -19.95
CA GLY A 205 -24.00 -17.50 -19.84
C GLY A 205 -24.64 -18.14 -21.08
N PHE A 206 -25.63 -17.47 -21.68
CA PHE A 206 -26.31 -17.98 -22.87
C PHE A 206 -25.38 -17.97 -24.10
N ALA A 207 -24.57 -16.92 -24.27
CA ALA A 207 -23.59 -16.84 -25.36
C ALA A 207 -22.52 -17.95 -25.26
N ALA A 208 -21.99 -18.21 -24.06
CA ALA A 208 -21.00 -19.27 -23.84
C ALA A 208 -21.58 -20.67 -24.11
N ALA A 209 -22.81 -20.93 -23.66
CA ALA A 209 -23.50 -22.20 -23.92
C ALA A 209 -23.76 -22.41 -25.43
N CYS A 210 -24.17 -21.36 -26.15
CA CYS A 210 -24.36 -21.41 -27.60
C CYS A 210 -23.05 -21.71 -28.33
N LEU A 211 -21.93 -21.08 -27.96
CA LEU A 211 -20.62 -21.34 -28.56
C LEU A 211 -20.15 -22.77 -28.31
N MET A 212 -20.35 -23.31 -27.10
CA MET A 212 -19.99 -24.69 -26.76
C MET A 212 -20.78 -25.71 -27.60
N LEU A 213 -22.09 -25.51 -27.76
CA LEU A 213 -22.92 -26.38 -28.61
C LEU A 213 -22.52 -26.32 -30.09
N LEU A 214 -22.16 -25.13 -30.58
CA LEU A 214 -21.70 -24.92 -31.95
C LEU A 214 -20.38 -25.66 -32.19
N PHE A 215 -19.46 -25.61 -31.22
CA PHE A 215 -18.20 -26.34 -31.26
C PHE A 215 -18.42 -27.87 -31.30
N ILE A 216 -19.28 -28.40 -30.42
CA ILE A 216 -19.63 -29.82 -30.41
C ILE A 216 -20.24 -30.25 -31.76
N TRP A 217 -21.09 -29.41 -32.34
CA TRP A 217 -21.70 -29.69 -33.65
C TRP A 217 -20.67 -29.74 -34.79
N ILE A 218 -19.72 -28.79 -34.82
CA ILE A 218 -18.62 -28.77 -35.80
C ILE A 218 -17.78 -30.05 -35.70
N PHE A 219 -17.43 -30.47 -34.48
CA PHE A 219 -16.65 -31.71 -34.26
C PHE A 219 -17.41 -32.97 -34.67
N LYS A 220 -18.73 -33.03 -34.44
CA LYS A 220 -19.55 -34.16 -34.92
C LYS A 220 -19.70 -34.15 -36.44
N LYS A 221 -19.73 -32.98 -37.07
CA LYS A 221 -19.84 -32.86 -38.53
C LYS A 221 -18.55 -33.29 -39.22
N SER A 222 -17.38 -32.89 -38.73
CA SER A 222 -16.10 -33.27 -39.36
C SER A 222 -15.85 -34.78 -39.34
N ARG A 223 -16.29 -35.48 -38.29
CA ARG A 223 -16.15 -36.94 -38.20
C ARG A 223 -16.99 -37.70 -39.22
N LYS A 224 -18.08 -37.12 -39.74
CA LYS A 224 -18.92 -37.78 -40.76
C LYS A 224 -18.33 -37.66 -42.17
N THR A 225 -17.54 -36.63 -42.45
CA THR A 225 -16.95 -36.41 -43.78
C THR A 225 -15.68 -37.22 -44.05
N SER A 226 -15.05 -37.79 -43.02
CA SER A 226 -13.84 -38.63 -43.18
C SER A 226 -14.12 -40.11 -43.49
N GLY A 227 -15.38 -40.50 -43.70
CA GLY A 227 -15.80 -41.89 -43.92
C GLY A 227 -15.84 -42.37 -45.37
N ASP A 228 -15.59 -41.51 -46.36
CA ASP A 228 -15.85 -41.82 -47.78
C ASP A 228 -14.63 -41.60 -48.70
N LEU A 229 -13.43 -41.91 -48.21
CA LEU A 229 -12.27 -42.17 -49.08
C LEU A 229 -12.13 -43.68 -49.26
N LYS A 230 -12.94 -44.26 -50.16
CA LYS A 230 -12.69 -45.61 -50.69
C LYS A 230 -11.63 -45.49 -51.80
N ILE A 231 -10.48 -46.10 -51.55
CA ILE A 231 -9.49 -46.52 -52.55
C ILE A 231 -10.08 -47.66 -53.37
#